data_AF-A0A086M404-F1
#
_entry.id   AF-A0A086M404-F1
#
_cell.length_a   1.000
_cell.length_b   1.000
_cell.length_c   1.000
_cell.angle_alpha   90.00
_cell.angle_beta   90.00
_cell.angle_gamma   90.00
#
_symmetry.space_group_name_H-M   'P 1'
#
loop_
_entity.id
_entity.type
_entity.pdbx_description
1 polymer ?
#
loop_
_entity_poly.entity_id
_entity_poly.type
_entity_poly.pdbx_seq_one_letter_code
_entity_poly.pdbx_strand_id
1 'polypeptide(L)'
;MRKRDMLVTEGMVAKAMQLHETQNARTGVMLVGAPGTGKTSCISVLAAATTEAQESERQRLSTGKGCAPTRIVRISPKALDLAALFGEANEATNEWADGLIGLEVRRAAQEPGRKWLVFDGPVDASWAENLNSALDDNQVLCLASGERTKISPALTFMFETDSAASASPATISRCGIVFFENKERREVEAVVHSWAQHLERKFPQASNLRRWTLEICREALPFIEKECTEAVPSLDATLVSTVCNLTSACLLDERIFSGEDEQREALLAAMFWTSAVVWGLGGHLAEEGRAKLSRFLLPRLRAKCAEVGELGENVDLFAVYVHPESLSFAPLSSLLTPRLPPTPRSISGKDNRSEAAREGEEGDDAGEETSEQRDEEARRRGRPTREGFKWEICGQSLYEIFIPTEQTVAEKIFLDQLFSVRQRMQHSPPFLSLPRS
;
A
#
# COMPACT_ATOMS: atom_id res chain seq x y z
N MET A 1 -1.14 23.06 2.88
CA MET A 1 -1.63 22.00 3.82
C MET A 1 -3.16 22.01 3.91
N ARG A 2 -3.82 23.07 4.38
CA ARG A 2 -5.31 23.13 4.47
C ARG A 2 -6.05 22.85 3.17
N LYS A 3 -5.59 23.42 2.03
CA LYS A 3 -6.15 23.16 0.69
C LYS A 3 -6.07 21.67 0.25
N ARG A 4 -5.32 20.83 0.98
CA ARG A 4 -5.14 19.40 0.73
C ARG A 4 -5.71 18.55 1.88
N ASP A 5 -6.59 19.12 2.71
CA ASP A 5 -7.25 18.42 3.82
C ASP A 5 -6.28 17.69 4.77
N MET A 6 -5.11 18.30 4.96
CA MET A 6 -4.10 17.86 5.90
C MET A 6 -4.23 18.62 7.22
N LEU A 7 -4.09 17.90 8.33
CA LEU A 7 -3.90 18.53 9.64
C LEU A 7 -2.63 19.38 9.61
N VAL A 8 -2.76 20.66 9.96
CA VAL A 8 -1.62 21.59 10.03
C VAL A 8 -1.09 21.58 11.45
N THR A 9 0.12 21.07 11.63
CA THR A 9 0.85 21.17 12.90
C THR A 9 2.03 22.13 12.75
N GLU A 10 2.42 22.78 13.85
CA GLU A 10 3.59 23.67 13.87
C GLU A 10 4.87 22.93 13.45
N GLY A 11 5.02 21.67 13.89
CA GLY A 11 6.14 20.82 13.51
C GLY A 11 6.22 20.57 12.00
N MET A 12 5.09 20.31 11.34
CA MET A 12 5.06 20.15 9.88
C MET A 12 5.44 21.44 9.14
N VAL A 13 4.97 22.60 9.63
CA VAL A 13 5.33 23.90 9.04
C VAL A 13 6.82 24.17 9.22
N ALA A 14 7.36 23.95 10.41
CA ALA A 14 8.79 24.09 10.69
C ALA A 14 9.64 23.17 9.80
N LYS A 15 9.23 21.91 9.60
CA LYS A 15 9.92 20.98 8.70
C LYS A 15 9.82 21.40 7.24
N ALA A 16 8.69 21.93 6.80
CA ALA A 16 8.55 22.46 5.43
C ALA A 16 9.43 23.70 5.20
N MET A 17 9.54 24.59 6.19
CA MET A 17 10.46 25.72 6.15
C MET A 17 11.92 25.27 6.15
N GLN A 18 12.29 24.34 7.04
CA GLN A 18 13.64 23.76 7.07
C GLN A 18 14.00 23.12 5.72
N LEU A 19 13.07 22.36 5.11
CA LEU A 19 13.27 21.78 3.79
C LEU A 19 13.45 22.86 2.71
N HIS A 20 12.65 23.94 2.75
CA HIS A 20 12.76 25.06 1.81
C HIS A 20 14.11 25.77 1.87
N GLU A 21 14.62 26.03 3.07
CA GLU A 21 15.93 26.65 3.27
C GLU A 21 17.04 25.72 2.79
N THR A 22 16.94 24.43 3.13
CA THR A 22 17.95 23.43 2.79
C THR A 22 18.04 23.21 1.27
N GLN A 23 16.91 23.11 0.56
CA GLN A 23 16.89 22.95 -0.91
C GLN A 23 17.33 24.21 -1.69
N ASN A 24 17.30 25.40 -1.06
CA ASN A 24 17.88 26.60 -1.66
C ASN A 24 19.39 26.71 -1.43
N ALA A 25 19.93 26.04 -0.39
CA ALA A 25 21.35 26.08 -0.04
C ALA A 25 22.18 24.95 -0.68
N ARG A 26 21.55 23.79 -0.97
CA ARG A 26 22.24 22.60 -1.49
C ARG A 26 21.45 22.00 -2.66
N THR A 27 22.18 21.50 -3.66
CA THR A 27 21.60 20.77 -4.79
C THR A 27 21.04 19.41 -4.37
N GLY A 28 21.64 18.80 -3.34
CA GLY A 28 21.20 17.56 -2.72
C GLY A 28 20.62 17.77 -1.33
N VAL A 29 19.45 17.20 -1.07
CA VAL A 29 18.81 17.22 0.25
C VAL A 29 18.36 15.82 0.65
N MET A 30 18.64 15.41 1.88
CA MET A 30 18.24 14.11 2.43
C MET A 30 17.22 14.30 3.54
N LEU A 31 16.03 13.75 3.34
CA LEU A 31 14.95 13.67 4.33
C LEU A 31 15.07 12.30 5.02
N VAL A 32 15.55 12.31 6.26
CA VAL A 32 15.84 11.07 7.03
C VAL A 32 14.81 10.92 8.15
N GLY A 33 14.11 9.79 8.19
CA GLY A 33 13.24 9.45 9.30
C GLY A 33 12.28 8.31 8.95
N ALA A 34 11.68 7.68 9.96
CA ALA A 34 10.81 6.51 9.77
C ALA A 34 9.67 6.78 8.75
N PRO A 35 9.15 5.74 8.06
CA PRO A 35 7.92 5.86 7.27
C PRO A 35 6.76 6.41 8.10
N GLY A 36 5.83 7.13 7.47
CA GLY A 36 4.68 7.73 8.17
C GLY A 36 4.96 9.06 8.91
N THR A 37 6.21 9.50 9.01
CA THR A 37 6.59 10.80 9.64
C THR A 37 6.24 12.04 8.80
N GLY A 38 5.60 11.87 7.65
CA GLY A 38 5.12 12.99 6.81
C GLY A 38 6.15 13.58 5.84
N LYS A 39 7.28 12.90 5.58
CA LYS A 39 8.30 13.30 4.59
C LYS A 39 7.70 13.57 3.20
N THR A 40 7.03 12.58 2.62
CA THR A 40 6.34 12.70 1.32
C THR A 40 5.35 13.86 1.27
N SER A 41 4.61 14.06 2.35
CA SER A 41 3.64 15.14 2.48
C SER A 41 4.32 16.51 2.55
N CYS A 42 5.44 16.61 3.26
CA CYS A 42 6.26 17.81 3.35
C CYS A 42 6.79 18.23 1.97
N ILE A 43 7.34 17.29 1.20
CA ILE A 43 7.77 17.51 -0.19
C ILE A 43 6.60 18.00 -1.04
N SER A 44 5.47 17.29 -1.00
CA SER A 44 4.31 17.60 -1.86
C SER A 44 3.68 18.96 -1.53
N VAL A 45 3.64 19.33 -0.24
CA VAL A 45 3.18 20.63 0.22
C VAL A 45 4.15 21.73 -0.22
N LEU A 46 5.46 21.52 -0.08
CA LEU A 46 6.44 22.51 -0.46
C LEU A 46 6.44 22.77 -1.96
N ALA A 47 6.28 21.74 -2.81
CA ALA A 47 6.21 21.90 -4.27
C ALA A 47 5.03 22.78 -4.67
N ALA A 48 3.88 22.55 -4.04
CA ALA A 48 2.69 23.34 -4.29
C ALA A 48 2.82 24.77 -3.79
N ALA A 49 3.36 24.97 -2.57
CA ALA A 49 3.60 26.30 -2.04
C ALA A 49 4.59 27.08 -2.92
N THR A 50 5.63 26.41 -3.43
CA THR A 50 6.61 27.00 -4.35
C THR A 50 5.94 27.40 -5.66
N THR A 51 5.08 26.55 -6.21
CA THR A 51 4.30 26.84 -7.42
C THR A 51 3.37 28.05 -7.23
N GLU A 52 2.62 28.09 -6.12
CA GLU A 52 1.73 29.20 -5.79
C GLU A 52 2.50 30.52 -5.58
N ALA A 53 3.68 30.45 -4.94
CA ALA A 53 4.54 31.62 -4.73
C ALA A 53 5.09 32.18 -6.05
N GLN A 54 5.55 31.29 -6.94
CA GLN A 54 6.05 31.68 -8.27
C GLN A 54 4.94 32.31 -9.12
N GLU A 55 3.72 31.78 -9.05
CA GLU A 55 2.56 32.36 -9.73
C GLU A 55 2.19 33.75 -9.18
N SER A 56 2.20 33.90 -7.85
CA SER A 56 1.87 35.16 -7.17
C SER A 56 2.88 36.28 -7.47
N GLU A 57 4.18 35.96 -7.43
CA GLU A 57 5.25 36.90 -7.76
C GLU A 57 5.15 37.35 -9.23
N ARG A 58 4.80 36.44 -10.12
CA ARG A 58 4.59 36.73 -11.53
C ARG A 58 3.39 37.64 -11.78
N GLN A 59 2.26 37.41 -11.11
CA GLN A 59 1.09 38.30 -11.20
C GLN A 59 1.44 39.73 -10.79
N ARG A 60 2.31 39.89 -9.78
CA ARG A 60 2.83 41.21 -9.38
C ARG A 60 3.73 41.85 -10.45
N LEU A 61 4.53 41.05 -11.15
CA LEU A 61 5.50 41.51 -12.15
C LEU A 61 4.92 41.69 -13.57
N SER A 62 3.65 41.32 -13.82
CA SER A 62 2.96 41.45 -15.12
C SER A 62 3.69 40.79 -16.31
N THR A 63 4.53 39.78 -16.06
CA THR A 63 5.32 39.12 -17.12
C THR A 63 4.50 38.00 -17.77
N GLY A 64 3.94 38.25 -18.96
CA GLY A 64 2.98 37.39 -19.68
C GLY A 64 3.40 35.97 -20.10
N LYS A 65 4.56 35.43 -19.70
CA LYS A 65 4.98 34.03 -20.00
C LYS A 65 4.65 33.05 -18.86
N GLY A 66 3.91 31.96 -19.15
CA GLY A 66 3.40 30.99 -18.16
C GLY A 66 4.44 30.52 -17.14
N CYS A 67 4.05 30.43 -15.86
CA CYS A 67 4.86 29.80 -14.82
C CYS A 67 4.65 28.29 -14.91
N ALA A 68 5.72 27.53 -15.14
CA ALA A 68 5.64 26.09 -15.10
C ALA A 68 5.61 25.62 -13.63
N PRO A 69 4.68 24.73 -13.28
CA PRO A 69 4.55 24.23 -11.92
C PRO A 69 5.81 23.47 -11.50
N THR A 70 6.07 23.46 -10.20
CA THR A 70 7.15 22.63 -9.64
C THR A 70 6.82 21.16 -9.88
N ARG A 71 7.67 20.47 -10.66
CA ARG A 71 7.47 19.07 -11.02
C ARG A 71 8.25 18.15 -10.10
N ILE A 72 7.56 17.18 -9.50
CA ILE A 72 8.19 16.11 -8.72
C ILE A 72 8.28 14.86 -9.59
N VAL A 73 9.47 14.26 -9.67
CA VAL A 73 9.69 12.95 -10.27
C VAL A 73 10.16 12.01 -9.17
N ARG A 74 9.38 10.98 -8.86
CA ARG A 74 9.72 9.97 -7.85
C ARG A 74 10.36 8.76 -8.50
N ILE A 75 11.47 8.30 -7.94
CA ILE A 75 12.25 7.17 -8.43
C ILE A 75 12.52 6.27 -7.24
N SER A 76 12.21 4.98 -7.36
CA SER A 76 12.63 3.97 -6.38
C SER A 76 13.93 3.33 -6.87
N PRO A 77 15.11 3.77 -6.38
CA PRO A 77 16.39 3.42 -6.99
C PRO A 77 16.66 1.91 -6.93
N LYS A 78 16.26 1.22 -5.87
CA LYS A 78 16.42 -0.24 -5.72
C LYS A 78 15.43 -1.08 -6.53
N ALA A 79 14.41 -0.47 -7.12
CA ALA A 79 13.47 -1.16 -8.01
C ALA A 79 13.99 -1.23 -9.46
N LEU A 80 15.11 -0.56 -9.75
CA LEU A 80 15.69 -0.43 -11.08
C LEU A 80 17.14 -0.90 -11.07
N ASP A 81 17.57 -1.51 -12.16
CA ASP A 81 18.99 -1.82 -12.36
C ASP A 81 19.79 -0.54 -12.59
N LEU A 82 21.09 -0.57 -12.29
CA LEU A 82 21.99 0.59 -12.47
C LEU A 82 21.97 1.13 -13.91
N ALA A 83 21.89 0.22 -14.89
CA ALA A 83 21.73 0.55 -16.30
C ALA A 83 20.47 1.38 -16.58
N ALA A 84 19.33 1.01 -15.99
CA ALA A 84 18.08 1.77 -16.16
C ALA A 84 18.14 3.14 -15.46
N LEU A 85 18.91 3.27 -14.39
CA LEU A 85 19.08 4.55 -13.67
C LEU A 85 20.03 5.51 -14.39
N PHE A 86 21.21 5.05 -14.80
CA PHE A 86 22.31 5.90 -15.29
C PHE A 86 22.61 5.73 -16.78
N GLY A 87 22.13 4.66 -17.40
CA GLY A 87 22.41 4.29 -18.78
C GLY A 87 23.54 3.28 -18.89
N GLU A 88 23.58 2.58 -20.01
CA GLU A 88 24.62 1.61 -20.35
C GLU A 88 24.91 1.60 -21.84
N ALA A 89 26.11 1.14 -22.21
CA ALA A 89 26.42 0.87 -23.61
C ALA A 89 25.92 -0.53 -23.98
N ASN A 90 25.17 -0.65 -25.07
CA ASN A 90 24.75 -1.94 -25.59
C ASN A 90 25.96 -2.70 -26.14
N GLU A 91 26.28 -3.86 -25.57
CA GLU A 91 27.45 -4.66 -25.97
C GLU A 91 27.43 -5.12 -27.44
N ALA A 92 26.24 -5.31 -28.02
CA ALA A 92 26.11 -5.78 -29.40
C ALA A 92 26.22 -4.65 -30.43
N THR A 93 25.71 -3.45 -30.11
CA THR A 93 25.66 -2.32 -31.06
C THR A 93 26.67 -1.23 -30.77
N ASN A 94 27.30 -1.23 -29.59
CA ASN A 94 28.06 -0.13 -29.01
C ASN A 94 27.29 1.20 -28.95
N GLU A 95 25.96 1.17 -29.05
CA GLU A 95 25.12 2.36 -28.90
C GLU A 95 24.81 2.60 -27.43
N TRP A 96 24.75 3.88 -27.05
CA TRP A 96 24.43 4.27 -25.68
C TRP A 96 22.91 4.26 -25.46
N ALA A 97 22.47 3.51 -24.45
CA ALA A 97 21.11 3.55 -23.94
C ALA A 97 21.05 4.50 -22.73
N ASP A 98 20.20 5.51 -22.81
CA ASP A 98 20.04 6.50 -21.76
C ASP A 98 19.31 5.97 -20.52
N GLY A 99 19.84 6.30 -19.34
CA GLY A 99 19.18 6.06 -18.06
C GLY A 99 18.21 7.18 -17.66
N LEU A 100 17.31 6.84 -16.73
CA LEU A 100 16.26 7.73 -16.23
C LEU A 100 16.80 9.05 -15.65
N ILE A 101 17.90 8.99 -14.88
CA ILE A 101 18.47 10.17 -14.22
C ILE A 101 19.05 11.13 -15.26
N GLY A 102 19.83 10.62 -16.22
CA GLY A 102 20.41 11.43 -17.29
C GLY A 102 19.33 12.14 -18.11
N LEU A 103 18.26 11.41 -18.45
CA LEU A 103 17.11 11.96 -19.16
C LEU A 103 16.44 13.10 -18.38
N GLU A 104 16.13 12.90 -17.10
CA GLU A 104 15.44 13.90 -16.28
C GLU A 104 16.33 15.12 -15.96
N VAL A 105 17.65 14.95 -15.85
CA VAL A 105 18.60 16.07 -15.74
C VAL A 105 18.60 16.91 -17.01
N ARG A 106 18.69 16.31 -18.20
CA ARG A 106 18.59 17.04 -19.47
C ARG A 106 17.24 17.74 -19.60
N ARG A 107 16.16 17.05 -19.23
CA ARG A 107 14.82 17.61 -19.20
C ARG A 107 14.75 18.85 -18.30
N ALA A 108 15.40 18.83 -17.14
CA ALA A 108 15.45 19.95 -16.19
C ALA A 108 16.22 21.17 -16.70
N ALA A 109 17.16 20.97 -17.61
CA ALA A 109 17.86 22.08 -18.26
C ALA A 109 17.02 22.76 -19.36
N GLN A 110 16.09 22.04 -19.98
CA GLN A 110 15.31 22.51 -21.14
C GLN A 110 13.91 23.03 -20.77
N GLU A 111 13.22 22.36 -19.85
CA GLU A 111 11.87 22.75 -19.46
C GLU A 111 11.89 23.86 -18.38
N PRO A 112 11.00 24.86 -18.47
CA PRO A 112 10.86 25.86 -17.43
C PRO A 112 10.31 25.25 -16.13
N GLY A 113 10.49 25.97 -15.01
CA GLY A 113 9.98 25.58 -13.70
C GLY A 113 10.98 24.79 -12.85
N ARG A 114 10.71 24.71 -11.55
CA ARG A 114 11.53 23.90 -10.63
C ARG A 114 11.22 22.42 -10.81
N LYS A 115 12.25 21.59 -10.65
CA LYS A 115 12.12 20.14 -10.74
C LYS A 115 12.83 19.46 -9.58
N TRP A 116 12.15 18.52 -8.95
CA TRP A 116 12.70 17.74 -7.87
C TRP A 116 12.71 16.27 -8.25
N LEU A 117 13.91 15.68 -8.32
CA LEU A 117 14.08 14.23 -8.44
C LEU A 117 14.13 13.68 -7.03
N VAL A 118 13.09 12.97 -6.63
CA VAL A 118 12.94 12.37 -5.31
C VAL A 118 13.27 10.89 -5.43
N PHE A 119 14.38 10.46 -4.82
CA PHE A 119 14.74 9.07 -4.65
C PHE A 119 14.07 8.54 -3.38
N ASP A 120 13.05 7.71 -3.54
CA ASP A 120 12.24 7.13 -2.46
C ASP A 120 12.67 5.69 -2.18
N GLY A 121 13.31 5.49 -1.03
CA GLY A 121 13.81 4.20 -0.57
C GLY A 121 15.22 4.28 0.03
N PRO A 122 15.80 3.11 0.37
CA PRO A 122 17.11 3.05 1.01
C PRO A 122 18.21 3.66 0.13
N VAL A 123 19.08 4.46 0.76
CA VAL A 123 20.25 5.06 0.11
C VAL A 123 21.47 4.19 0.36
N ASP A 124 22.06 3.66 -0.71
CA ASP A 124 23.23 2.79 -0.68
C ASP A 124 24.34 3.35 -1.55
N ALA A 125 25.59 3.09 -1.16
CA ALA A 125 26.78 3.54 -1.89
C ALA A 125 26.79 3.08 -3.37
N SER A 126 26.28 1.87 -3.67
CA SER A 126 26.36 1.26 -5.00
C SER A 126 25.76 2.11 -6.12
N TRP A 127 24.69 2.85 -5.83
CA TRP A 127 24.05 3.74 -6.80
C TRP A 127 24.28 5.21 -6.48
N ALA A 128 24.29 5.58 -5.20
CA ALA A 128 24.35 6.99 -4.79
C ALA A 128 25.71 7.65 -5.07
N GLU A 129 26.80 6.88 -5.12
CA GLU A 129 28.13 7.42 -5.42
C GLU A 129 28.23 7.99 -6.84
N ASN A 130 27.47 7.46 -7.80
CA ASN A 130 27.42 7.96 -9.18
C ASN A 130 26.84 9.38 -9.26
N LEU A 131 26.16 9.86 -8.20
CA LEU A 131 25.62 11.22 -8.12
C LEU A 131 26.58 12.21 -7.46
N ASN A 132 27.70 11.77 -6.89
CA ASN A 132 28.55 12.62 -6.07
C ASN A 132 29.01 13.89 -6.81
N SER A 133 29.39 13.79 -8.10
CA SER A 133 29.80 14.96 -8.90
C SER A 133 28.66 15.93 -9.22
N ALA A 134 27.42 15.44 -9.22
CA ALA A 134 26.23 16.27 -9.38
C ALA A 134 25.84 16.99 -8.07
N LEU A 135 26.21 16.40 -6.92
CA LEU A 135 25.87 16.89 -5.58
C LEU A 135 26.93 17.83 -4.99
N ASP A 136 28.15 17.84 -5.52
CA ASP A 136 29.21 18.75 -5.08
C ASP A 136 29.14 20.13 -5.74
N ASP A 137 30.11 20.99 -5.40
CA ASP A 137 30.17 22.37 -5.87
C ASP A 137 30.36 22.50 -7.40
N ASN A 138 30.80 21.43 -8.08
CA ASN A 138 30.90 21.45 -9.55
C ASN A 138 29.53 21.39 -10.20
N GLN A 139 28.55 20.72 -9.56
CA GLN A 139 27.19 20.55 -10.06
C GLN A 139 27.19 19.97 -11.49
N VAL A 140 27.92 18.88 -11.74
CA VAL A 140 27.99 18.20 -13.04
C VAL A 140 27.70 16.71 -12.89
N LEU A 141 26.67 16.22 -13.60
CA LEU A 141 26.46 14.78 -13.73
C LEU A 141 27.45 14.21 -14.75
N CYS A 142 28.23 13.22 -14.32
CA CYS A 142 29.15 12.49 -15.17
C CYS A 142 28.58 11.08 -15.41
N LEU A 143 28.22 10.76 -16.65
CA LEU A 143 27.75 9.43 -17.03
C LEU A 143 28.91 8.57 -17.55
N ALA A 144 28.75 7.25 -17.50
CA ALA A 144 29.76 6.31 -17.99
C ALA A 144 30.00 6.43 -19.51
N SER A 145 29.07 7.01 -20.27
CA SER A 145 29.25 7.41 -21.67
C SER A 145 30.35 8.46 -21.88
N GLY A 146 30.79 9.12 -20.81
CA GLY A 146 31.64 10.30 -20.86
C GLY A 146 30.83 11.60 -20.99
N GLU A 147 29.50 11.55 -21.08
CA GLU A 147 28.64 12.74 -21.07
C GLU A 147 28.80 13.48 -19.73
N ARG A 148 29.00 14.80 -19.83
CA ARG A 148 29.08 15.71 -18.70
C ARG A 148 28.01 16.77 -18.82
N THR A 149 26.99 16.66 -17.98
CA THR A 149 25.82 17.55 -18.03
C THR A 149 25.76 18.39 -16.78
N LYS A 150 25.83 19.71 -16.94
CA LYS A 150 25.73 20.67 -15.82
C LYS A 150 24.31 20.66 -15.26
N ILE A 151 24.20 20.57 -13.94
CA ILE A 151 22.93 20.58 -13.23
C ILE A 151 22.32 21.98 -13.29
N SER A 152 21.06 22.04 -13.70
CA SER A 152 20.28 23.28 -13.70
C SER A 152 20.04 23.76 -12.26
N PRO A 153 20.16 25.06 -11.95
CA PRO A 153 19.78 25.60 -10.64
C PRO A 153 18.30 25.37 -10.28
N ALA A 154 17.46 25.04 -11.26
CA ALA A 154 16.07 24.68 -11.06
C ALA A 154 15.88 23.22 -10.62
N LEU A 155 16.93 22.38 -10.68
CA LEU A 155 16.92 20.98 -10.31
C LEU A 155 17.38 20.78 -8.87
N THR A 156 16.64 19.99 -8.10
CA THR A 156 17.05 19.52 -6.77
C THR A 156 16.97 17.99 -6.72
N PHE A 157 18.01 17.36 -6.19
CA PHE A 157 18.00 15.95 -5.83
C PHE A 157 17.54 15.81 -4.38
N MET A 158 16.47 15.06 -4.16
CA MET A 158 15.93 14.79 -2.84
C MET A 158 16.02 13.30 -2.55
N PHE A 159 16.53 12.92 -1.39
CA PHE A 159 16.62 11.54 -0.94
C PHE A 159 15.63 11.36 0.20
N GLU A 160 14.57 10.60 -0.01
CA GLU A 160 13.59 10.23 1.01
C GLU A 160 13.93 8.84 1.53
N THR A 161 14.47 8.75 2.75
CA THR A 161 14.98 7.50 3.33
C THR A 161 14.60 7.37 4.81
N ASP A 162 14.54 6.13 5.30
CA ASP A 162 14.36 5.83 6.72
C ASP A 162 15.65 6.06 7.51
N SER A 163 16.79 5.70 6.93
CA SER A 163 18.12 5.77 7.51
C SER A 163 19.18 6.16 6.46
N ALA A 164 20.25 6.83 6.93
CA ALA A 164 21.42 7.14 6.13
C ALA A 164 22.60 6.18 6.41
N ALA A 165 22.38 5.10 7.17
CA ALA A 165 23.46 4.22 7.65
C ALA A 165 24.23 3.51 6.52
N SER A 166 23.56 3.19 5.41
CA SER A 166 24.15 2.51 4.25
C SER A 166 24.72 3.46 3.19
N ALA A 167 24.57 4.77 3.38
CA ALA A 167 25.08 5.78 2.47
C ALA A 167 26.58 6.04 2.73
N SER A 168 27.33 6.35 1.67
CA SER A 168 28.74 6.69 1.81
C SER A 168 28.91 8.03 2.57
N PRO A 169 29.96 8.21 3.39
CA PRO A 169 30.26 9.50 4.02
C PRO A 169 30.42 10.64 3.02
N ALA A 170 30.92 10.35 1.82
CA ALA A 170 31.05 11.31 0.73
C ALA A 170 29.68 11.83 0.27
N THR A 171 28.69 10.94 0.10
CA THR A 171 27.32 11.31 -0.27
C THR A 171 26.67 12.14 0.84
N ILE A 172 26.77 11.69 2.09
CA ILE A 172 26.17 12.38 3.25
C ILE A 172 26.74 13.80 3.40
N SER A 173 28.05 13.98 3.24
CA SER A 173 28.70 15.30 3.40
C SER A 173 28.30 16.34 2.35
N ARG A 174 27.80 15.90 1.19
CA ARG A 174 27.37 16.76 0.07
C ARG A 174 25.89 17.12 0.13
N CYS A 175 25.10 16.45 0.97
CA CYS A 175 23.67 16.69 1.11
C CYS A 175 23.36 17.55 2.35
N GLY A 176 22.38 18.44 2.23
CA GLY A 176 21.73 19.02 3.40
C GLY A 176 20.80 17.98 4.03
N ILE A 177 20.77 17.84 5.37
CA ILE A 177 19.97 16.81 6.04
C ILE A 177 18.82 17.44 6.81
N VAL A 178 17.61 16.92 6.55
CA VAL A 178 16.39 17.26 7.29
C VAL A 178 15.89 16.01 8.01
N PHE A 179 16.11 15.96 9.32
CA PHE A 179 15.65 14.85 10.15
C PHE A 179 14.17 14.97 10.52
N PHE A 180 13.42 13.88 10.34
CA PHE A 180 12.03 13.74 10.77
C PHE A 180 12.00 12.78 11.96
N GLU A 181 11.91 13.35 13.16
CA GLU A 181 11.83 12.56 14.39
C GLU A 181 10.43 11.96 14.57
N ASN A 182 10.36 10.71 15.05
CA ASN A 182 9.11 9.98 15.31
C ASN A 182 8.82 9.91 16.83
N LYS A 183 8.97 11.03 17.55
CA LYS A 183 9.01 11.00 19.02
C LYS A 183 7.64 11.11 19.72
N GLU A 184 6.58 11.54 19.04
CA GLU A 184 5.38 11.97 19.76
C GLU A 184 4.08 11.24 19.40
N ARG A 185 4.10 10.21 18.54
CA ARG A 185 2.88 9.54 18.01
C ARG A 185 1.82 10.52 17.49
N ARG A 186 2.17 11.80 17.26
CA ARG A 186 1.28 12.84 16.73
C ARG A 186 0.92 12.56 15.28
N GLU A 187 1.73 11.73 14.62
CA GLU A 187 1.50 11.19 13.28
C GLU A 187 0.20 10.37 13.25
N VAL A 188 -0.05 9.53 14.27
CA VAL A 188 -1.29 8.74 14.41
C VAL A 188 -2.50 9.66 14.48
N GLU A 189 -2.42 10.70 15.31
CA GLU A 189 -3.52 11.65 15.43
C GLU A 189 -3.75 12.37 14.10
N ALA A 190 -2.70 12.82 13.43
CA ALA A 190 -2.82 13.49 12.14
C ALA A 190 -3.49 12.61 11.06
N VAL A 191 -3.15 11.31 11.03
CA VAL A 191 -3.78 10.32 10.12
C VAL A 191 -5.27 10.21 10.42
N VAL A 192 -5.66 9.99 11.68
CA VAL A 192 -7.08 9.83 12.06
C VAL A 192 -7.88 11.11 11.82
N HIS A 193 -7.32 12.28 12.09
CA HIS A 193 -8.00 13.56 11.83
C HIS A 193 -8.25 13.77 10.34
N SER A 194 -7.24 13.55 9.49
CA SER A 194 -7.38 13.70 8.04
C SER A 194 -8.39 12.69 7.48
N TRP A 195 -8.31 11.43 7.89
CA TRP A 195 -9.28 10.40 7.52
C TRP A 195 -10.71 10.78 7.92
N ALA A 196 -10.92 11.14 9.18
CA ALA A 196 -12.24 11.49 9.71
C ALA A 196 -12.85 12.70 9.02
N GLN A 197 -12.05 13.72 8.67
CA GLN A 197 -12.54 14.89 7.95
C GLN A 197 -13.17 14.50 6.60
N HIS A 198 -12.59 13.51 5.89
CA HIS A 198 -13.15 13.01 4.63
C HIS A 198 -14.36 12.12 4.87
N LEU A 199 -14.29 11.25 5.89
CA LEU A 199 -15.36 10.32 6.20
C LEU A 199 -16.63 11.05 6.64
N GLU A 200 -16.53 12.01 7.56
CA GLU A 200 -17.68 12.76 8.12
C GLU A 200 -18.43 13.57 7.06
N ARG A 201 -17.78 13.93 5.95
CA ARG A 201 -18.46 14.57 4.81
C ARG A 201 -19.38 13.61 4.05
N LYS A 202 -19.05 12.32 4.03
CA LYS A 202 -19.83 11.27 3.35
C LYS A 202 -20.77 10.54 4.30
N PHE A 203 -20.37 10.37 5.56
CA PHE A 203 -21.12 9.66 6.60
C PHE A 203 -21.21 10.53 7.87
N PRO A 204 -22.07 11.56 7.90
CA PRO A 204 -22.27 12.41 9.09
C PRO A 204 -22.68 11.61 10.35
N GLN A 205 -23.42 10.53 10.16
CA GLN A 205 -23.85 9.58 11.19
C GLN A 205 -22.69 8.83 11.87
N ALA A 206 -21.51 8.81 11.23
CA ALA A 206 -20.30 8.17 11.75
C ALA A 206 -19.35 9.15 12.49
N SER A 207 -19.83 10.32 12.91
CA SER A 207 -19.02 11.37 13.56
C SER A 207 -18.31 10.96 14.86
N ASN A 208 -18.82 9.93 15.55
CA ASN A 208 -18.18 9.38 16.75
C ASN A 208 -16.89 8.60 16.45
N LEU A 209 -16.73 8.06 15.23
CA LEU A 209 -15.64 7.14 14.89
C LEU A 209 -14.26 7.80 15.00
N ARG A 210 -14.14 9.10 14.72
CA ARG A 210 -12.89 9.85 14.92
C ARG A 210 -12.41 9.75 16.36
N ARG A 211 -13.29 10.13 17.29
CA ARG A 211 -12.99 10.17 18.73
C ARG A 211 -12.68 8.76 19.23
N TRP A 212 -13.49 7.78 18.84
CA TRP A 212 -13.30 6.40 19.25
C TRP A 212 -12.00 5.79 18.74
N THR A 213 -11.62 6.07 17.49
CA THR A 213 -10.35 5.60 16.92
C THR A 213 -9.17 6.19 17.68
N LEU A 214 -9.17 7.49 17.97
CA LEU A 214 -8.11 8.12 18.77
C LEU A 214 -8.00 7.53 20.17
N GLU A 215 -9.11 7.34 20.88
CA GLU A 215 -9.14 6.74 22.22
C GLU A 215 -8.59 5.30 22.20
N ILE A 216 -9.05 4.46 21.26
CA ILE A 216 -8.55 3.08 21.13
C ILE A 216 -7.06 3.07 20.80
N CYS A 217 -6.60 3.83 19.81
CA CYS A 217 -5.21 3.82 19.39
C CYS A 217 -4.26 4.28 20.51
N ARG A 218 -4.67 5.28 21.32
CA ARG A 218 -3.88 5.74 22.49
C ARG A 218 -3.64 4.65 23.53
N GLU A 219 -4.58 3.73 23.71
CA GLU A 219 -4.47 2.64 24.68
C GLU A 219 -3.90 1.36 24.07
N ALA A 220 -4.32 1.01 22.85
CA ALA A 220 -3.99 -0.26 22.21
C ALA A 220 -2.57 -0.28 21.64
N LEU A 221 -2.06 0.81 21.06
CA LEU A 221 -0.72 0.80 20.47
C LEU A 221 0.38 0.56 21.53
N PRO A 222 0.38 1.21 22.71
CA PRO A 222 1.33 0.89 23.77
C PRO A 222 1.16 -0.53 24.35
N PHE A 223 -0.06 -1.06 24.34
CA PHE A 223 -0.32 -2.43 24.78
C PHE A 223 0.25 -3.45 23.78
N ILE A 224 0.07 -3.21 22.48
CA ILE A 224 0.61 -4.06 21.41
C ILE A 224 2.13 -4.15 21.53
N GLU A 225 2.81 -3.00 21.61
CA GLU A 225 4.27 -2.93 21.71
C GLU A 225 4.84 -3.66 22.94
N LYS A 226 4.11 -3.65 24.07
CA LYS A 226 4.61 -4.20 25.34
C LYS A 226 4.24 -5.66 25.56
N GLU A 227 3.02 -6.05 25.19
CA GLU A 227 2.40 -7.30 25.63
C GLU A 227 2.21 -8.31 24.50
N CYS A 228 2.20 -7.85 23.24
CA CYS A 228 1.92 -8.69 22.08
C CYS A 228 3.20 -9.07 21.33
N THR A 229 3.16 -10.24 20.69
CA THR A 229 4.24 -10.69 19.81
C THR A 229 3.83 -10.42 18.37
N GLU A 230 4.57 -9.52 17.73
CA GLU A 230 4.39 -9.18 16.32
C GLU A 230 4.94 -10.31 15.44
N ALA A 231 4.12 -10.84 14.53
CA ALA A 231 4.61 -11.78 13.52
C ALA A 231 5.36 -11.04 12.41
N VAL A 232 4.95 -9.79 12.14
CA VAL A 232 5.58 -8.88 11.18
C VAL A 232 5.77 -7.53 11.88
N PRO A 233 7.01 -7.00 11.98
CA PRO A 233 7.26 -5.68 12.57
C PRO A 233 6.43 -4.60 11.88
N SER A 234 5.66 -3.85 12.65
CA SER A 234 4.72 -2.88 12.11
C SER A 234 4.91 -1.50 12.74
N LEU A 235 4.61 -0.46 11.95
CA LEU A 235 4.64 0.93 12.42
C LEU A 235 3.24 1.35 12.88
N ASP A 236 3.14 2.07 14.00
CA ASP A 236 1.88 2.62 14.52
C ASP A 236 1.05 3.34 13.45
N ALA A 237 1.69 4.19 12.64
CA ALA A 237 1.03 4.93 11.58
C ALA A 237 0.43 4.01 10.51
N THR A 238 1.08 2.89 10.21
CA THR A 238 0.58 1.87 9.28
C THR A 238 -0.61 1.15 9.88
N LEU A 239 -0.52 0.69 11.13
CA LEU A 239 -1.63 0.02 11.82
C LEU A 239 -2.89 0.89 11.87
N VAL A 240 -2.72 2.16 12.22
CA VAL A 240 -3.80 3.15 12.28
C VAL A 240 -4.36 3.43 10.89
N SER A 241 -3.48 3.57 9.88
CA SER A 241 -3.92 3.75 8.49
C SER A 241 -4.73 2.55 8.01
N THR A 242 -4.36 1.32 8.38
CA THR A 242 -5.14 0.12 8.08
C THR A 242 -6.51 0.19 8.75
N VAL A 243 -6.63 0.57 10.03
CA VAL A 243 -7.94 0.77 10.68
C VAL A 243 -8.81 1.77 9.91
N CYS A 244 -8.25 2.92 9.53
CA CYS A 244 -8.95 3.95 8.76
C CYS A 244 -9.38 3.45 7.37
N ASN A 245 -8.50 2.73 6.68
CA ASN A 245 -8.75 2.20 5.34
C ASN A 245 -9.81 1.09 5.36
N LEU A 246 -9.71 0.13 6.29
CA LEU A 246 -10.68 -0.94 6.46
C LEU A 246 -12.07 -0.39 6.83
N THR A 247 -12.11 0.59 7.74
CA THR A 247 -13.37 1.26 8.09
C THR A 247 -13.98 1.94 6.86
N SER A 248 -13.20 2.74 6.13
CA SER A 248 -13.67 3.41 4.90
C SER A 248 -14.17 2.43 3.85
N ALA A 249 -13.43 1.33 3.63
CA ALA A 249 -13.79 0.31 2.66
C ALA A 249 -15.12 -0.38 2.98
N CYS A 250 -15.45 -0.56 4.26
CA CYS A 250 -16.74 -1.11 4.67
C CYS A 250 -17.87 -0.08 4.50
N LEU A 251 -17.63 1.17 4.88
CA LEU A 251 -18.66 2.22 4.84
C LEU A 251 -19.01 2.65 3.41
N LEU A 252 -18.03 2.64 2.49
CA LEU A 252 -18.26 3.02 1.08
C LEU A 252 -19.02 1.96 0.26
N ASP A 253 -19.52 0.90 0.87
CA ASP A 253 -20.33 -0.11 0.19
C ASP A 253 -21.80 0.32 0.08
N GLU A 254 -22.17 0.88 -1.07
CA GLU A 254 -23.52 1.40 -1.35
C GLU A 254 -24.64 0.34 -1.22
N ARG A 255 -24.30 -0.96 -1.23
CA ARG A 255 -25.29 -2.03 -1.00
C ARG A 255 -25.71 -2.15 0.47
N ILE A 256 -24.84 -1.71 1.37
CA ILE A 256 -25.05 -1.80 2.82
C ILE A 256 -25.54 -0.43 3.34
N PHE A 257 -24.97 0.64 2.79
CA PHE A 257 -25.23 2.04 3.13
C PHE A 257 -25.94 2.74 1.97
N SER A 258 -27.28 2.71 1.99
CA SER A 258 -28.14 3.30 0.94
C SER A 258 -28.50 4.78 1.20
N GLY A 259 -28.24 5.28 2.41
CA GLY A 259 -28.60 6.62 2.88
C GLY A 259 -30.05 6.76 3.34
N GLU A 260 -30.83 5.67 3.40
CA GLU A 260 -32.26 5.71 3.70
C GLU A 260 -32.59 5.60 5.20
N ASP A 261 -31.77 4.87 5.97
CA ASP A 261 -31.97 4.62 7.41
C ASP A 261 -30.72 5.00 8.20
N GLU A 262 -30.70 6.24 8.70
CA GLU A 262 -29.56 6.81 9.42
C GLU A 262 -29.23 6.05 10.72
N GLN A 263 -30.24 5.51 11.41
CA GLN A 263 -30.04 4.81 12.68
C GLN A 263 -29.44 3.43 12.45
N ARG A 264 -29.97 2.68 11.47
CA ARG A 264 -29.38 1.41 11.04
C ARG A 264 -27.94 1.60 10.53
N GLU A 265 -27.68 2.64 9.76
CA GLU A 265 -26.35 2.91 9.23
C GLU A 265 -25.36 3.34 10.30
N ALA A 266 -25.77 4.16 11.26
CA ALA A 266 -24.93 4.51 12.40
C ALA A 266 -24.52 3.24 13.19
N LEU A 267 -25.46 2.32 13.37
CA LEU A 267 -25.22 1.03 14.02
C LEU A 267 -24.22 0.17 13.25
N LEU A 268 -24.50 -0.06 11.96
CA LEU A 268 -23.60 -0.82 11.09
C LEU A 268 -22.23 -0.19 11.00
N ALA A 269 -22.14 1.14 10.99
CA ALA A 269 -20.87 1.84 10.98
C ALA A 269 -20.04 1.56 12.24
N ALA A 270 -20.68 1.55 13.42
CA ALA A 270 -20.02 1.17 14.67
C ALA A 270 -19.57 -0.30 14.66
N MET A 271 -20.38 -1.21 14.12
CA MET A 271 -20.05 -2.64 14.02
C MET A 271 -18.88 -2.89 13.06
N PHE A 272 -18.92 -2.33 11.84
CA PHE A 272 -17.84 -2.47 10.86
C PHE A 272 -16.55 -1.80 11.34
N TRP A 273 -16.65 -0.63 11.98
CA TRP A 273 -15.51 -0.01 12.64
C TRP A 273 -14.90 -0.91 13.71
N THR A 274 -15.72 -1.60 14.52
CA THR A 274 -15.25 -2.55 15.53
C THR A 274 -14.40 -3.65 14.89
N SER A 275 -14.90 -4.26 13.80
CA SER A 275 -14.13 -5.29 13.08
C SER A 275 -12.87 -4.72 12.43
N ALA A 276 -12.92 -3.51 11.87
CA ALA A 276 -11.77 -2.83 11.29
C ALA A 276 -10.68 -2.51 12.34
N VAL A 277 -11.06 -2.16 13.57
CA VAL A 277 -10.12 -1.96 14.68
C VAL A 277 -9.42 -3.26 15.06
N VAL A 278 -10.19 -4.34 15.23
CA VAL A 278 -9.64 -5.66 15.62
C VAL A 278 -8.63 -6.14 14.57
N TRP A 279 -9.01 -6.12 13.30
CA TRP A 279 -8.16 -6.59 12.21
C TRP A 279 -7.05 -5.61 11.84
N GLY A 280 -7.29 -4.30 11.90
CA GLY A 280 -6.27 -3.30 11.57
C GLY A 280 -5.17 -3.19 12.61
N LEU A 281 -5.49 -3.31 13.91
CA LEU A 281 -4.47 -3.30 14.97
C LEU A 281 -3.88 -4.69 15.24
N GLY A 282 -4.63 -5.77 15.05
CA GLY A 282 -4.20 -7.11 15.42
C GLY A 282 -3.79 -8.03 14.27
N GLY A 283 -4.00 -7.60 13.02
CA GLY A 283 -3.76 -8.44 11.85
C GLY A 283 -2.32 -8.93 11.70
N HIS A 284 -1.35 -8.08 12.04
CA HIS A 284 0.09 -8.37 11.99
C HIS A 284 0.60 -9.22 13.16
N LEU A 285 -0.22 -9.44 14.19
CA LEU A 285 0.17 -10.19 15.39
C LEU A 285 0.15 -11.70 15.14
N ALA A 286 1.03 -12.41 15.86
CA ALA A 286 0.95 -13.86 16.00
C ALA A 286 -0.32 -14.26 16.78
N GLU A 287 -0.69 -15.55 16.73
CA GLU A 287 -1.91 -16.08 17.34
C GLU A 287 -2.02 -15.74 18.84
N GLU A 288 -0.92 -15.89 19.59
CA GLU A 288 -0.87 -15.52 21.02
C GLU A 288 -1.11 -14.02 21.26
N GLY A 289 -0.53 -13.17 20.40
CA GLY A 289 -0.72 -11.72 20.44
C GLY A 289 -2.16 -11.32 20.13
N ARG A 290 -2.79 -11.97 19.14
CA ARG A 290 -4.20 -11.76 18.80
C ARG A 290 -5.12 -12.14 19.97
N ALA A 291 -4.87 -13.26 20.64
CA ALA A 291 -5.66 -13.66 21.81
C ALA A 291 -5.56 -12.64 22.96
N LYS A 292 -4.36 -12.10 23.23
CA LYS A 292 -4.14 -11.04 24.22
C LYS A 292 -4.85 -9.74 23.83
N LEU A 293 -4.69 -9.30 22.58
CA LEU A 293 -5.31 -8.08 22.06
C LEU A 293 -6.84 -8.19 22.04
N SER A 294 -7.39 -9.33 21.64
CA SER A 294 -8.84 -9.60 21.66
C SER A 294 -9.42 -9.37 23.06
N ARG A 295 -8.80 -9.97 24.09
CA ARG A 295 -9.20 -9.78 25.50
C ARG A 295 -9.06 -8.32 25.95
N PHE A 296 -8.00 -7.64 25.52
CA PHE A 296 -7.76 -6.23 25.86
C PHE A 296 -8.79 -5.29 25.22
N LEU A 297 -9.17 -5.53 23.96
CA LEU A 297 -10.08 -4.69 23.20
C LEU A 297 -11.55 -4.94 23.57
N LEU A 298 -11.94 -6.17 23.93
CA LEU A 298 -13.33 -6.54 24.21
C LEU A 298 -14.09 -5.56 25.13
N PRO A 299 -13.62 -5.25 26.36
CA PRO A 299 -14.33 -4.30 27.23
C PRO A 299 -14.37 -2.87 26.68
N ARG A 300 -13.34 -2.46 25.92
CA ARG A 300 -13.24 -1.11 25.33
C ARG A 300 -14.17 -0.93 24.14
N LEU A 301 -14.32 -1.98 23.33
CA LEU A 301 -15.23 -2.00 22.18
C LEU A 301 -16.69 -2.13 22.62
N ARG A 302 -16.98 -2.89 23.68
CA ARG A 302 -18.33 -2.94 24.29
C ARG A 302 -18.83 -1.58 24.77
N ALA A 303 -17.95 -0.73 25.27
CA ALA A 303 -18.31 0.63 25.67
C ALA A 303 -18.68 1.55 24.48
N LYS A 304 -18.41 1.13 23.24
CA LYS A 304 -18.59 1.92 22.01
C LYS A 304 -19.66 1.34 21.08
N CYS A 305 -19.76 0.02 21.01
CA CYS A 305 -20.72 -0.71 20.19
C CYS A 305 -21.44 -1.75 21.07
N ALA A 306 -22.74 -1.57 21.29
CA ALA A 306 -23.53 -2.35 22.24
C ALA A 306 -23.67 -3.81 21.81
N GLU A 307 -23.62 -4.07 20.51
CA GLU A 307 -23.74 -5.37 19.85
C GLU A 307 -22.54 -6.27 20.20
N VAL A 308 -21.40 -5.69 20.56
CA VAL A 308 -20.24 -6.42 21.12
C VAL A 308 -20.57 -6.98 22.50
N GLY A 309 -21.54 -6.38 23.20
CA GLY A 309 -22.04 -6.86 24.49
C GLY A 309 -22.80 -8.18 24.40
N GLU A 310 -23.38 -8.49 23.23
CA GLU A 310 -24.03 -9.77 22.97
C GLU A 310 -23.03 -10.92 22.82
N LEU A 311 -21.77 -10.60 22.54
CA LEU A 311 -20.70 -11.59 22.48
C LEU A 311 -20.32 -12.05 23.89
N GLY A 312 -20.07 -13.35 24.07
CA GLY A 312 -19.63 -13.92 25.35
C GLY A 312 -18.28 -13.37 25.83
N GLU A 313 -17.99 -13.49 27.13
CA GLU A 313 -16.73 -12.98 27.73
C GLU A 313 -15.45 -13.61 27.17
N ASN A 314 -15.55 -14.84 26.66
CA ASN A 314 -14.43 -15.58 26.07
C ASN A 314 -14.46 -15.60 24.53
N VAL A 315 -15.18 -14.65 23.91
CA VAL A 315 -15.22 -14.55 22.44
C VAL A 315 -13.83 -14.24 21.89
N ASP A 316 -13.47 -14.90 20.79
CA ASP A 316 -12.37 -14.45 19.96
C ASP A 316 -12.91 -13.43 18.93
N LEU A 317 -12.54 -12.16 19.10
CA LEU A 317 -12.94 -11.08 18.20
C LEU A 317 -12.43 -11.28 16.76
N PHE A 318 -11.40 -12.09 16.54
CA PHE A 318 -10.91 -12.43 15.19
C PHE A 318 -11.76 -13.52 14.51
N ALA A 319 -12.61 -14.21 15.27
CA ALA A 319 -13.46 -15.30 14.79
C ALA A 319 -14.92 -14.88 14.54
N VAL A 320 -15.22 -13.58 14.52
CA VAL A 320 -16.57 -13.05 14.27
C VAL A 320 -16.57 -12.10 13.07
N TYR A 321 -17.73 -11.95 12.43
CA TYR A 321 -17.96 -10.98 11.35
C TYR A 321 -19.30 -10.25 11.56
N VAL A 322 -19.45 -9.09 10.93
CA VAL A 322 -20.70 -8.31 10.95
C VAL A 322 -21.69 -8.91 9.97
N HIS A 323 -22.89 -9.28 10.44
CA HIS A 323 -23.98 -9.74 9.60
C HIS A 323 -24.98 -8.59 9.36
N PRO A 324 -24.99 -7.94 8.17
CA PRO A 324 -25.69 -6.66 7.98
C PRO A 324 -27.22 -6.76 7.99
N GLU A 325 -27.78 -7.93 7.68
CA GLU A 325 -29.23 -8.15 7.67
C GLU A 325 -29.79 -8.38 9.08
N SER A 326 -29.02 -9.03 9.96
CA SER A 326 -29.44 -9.34 11.34
C SER A 326 -28.96 -8.30 12.36
N LEU A 327 -28.16 -7.33 11.93
CA LEU A 327 -27.56 -6.29 12.77
C LEU A 327 -26.82 -6.86 13.99
N SER A 328 -26.13 -7.99 13.79
CA SER A 328 -25.42 -8.69 14.87
C SER A 328 -24.06 -9.23 14.42
N PHE A 329 -23.21 -9.56 15.38
CA PHE A 329 -21.95 -10.27 15.12
C PHE A 329 -22.22 -11.78 15.05
N ALA A 330 -21.79 -12.42 13.96
CA ALA A 330 -21.95 -13.86 13.75
C ALA A 330 -20.58 -14.57 13.72
N PRO A 331 -20.51 -15.86 14.10
CA PRO A 331 -19.28 -16.64 14.04
C PRO A 331 -18.81 -16.84 12.59
N LEU A 332 -17.52 -16.66 12.34
CA LEU A 332 -16.92 -16.86 11.01
C LEU A 332 -17.13 -18.27 10.47
N SER A 333 -17.23 -19.27 11.35
CA SER A 333 -17.55 -20.66 10.98
C SER A 333 -18.88 -20.79 10.22
N SER A 334 -19.83 -19.87 10.41
CA SER A 334 -21.08 -19.86 9.65
C SER A 334 -20.92 -19.45 8.18
N LEU A 335 -19.80 -18.81 7.81
CA LEU A 335 -19.47 -18.49 6.42
C LEU A 335 -18.89 -19.68 5.67
N LEU A 336 -18.29 -20.64 6.38
CA LEU A 336 -17.72 -21.85 5.81
C LEU A 336 -18.86 -22.77 5.35
N THR A 337 -19.10 -22.85 4.04
CA THR A 337 -19.93 -23.92 3.48
C THR A 337 -19.19 -25.25 3.65
N PRO A 338 -19.85 -26.32 4.15
CA PRO A 338 -19.23 -27.64 4.15
C PRO A 338 -18.90 -28.01 2.70
N ARG A 339 -17.64 -28.34 2.41
CA ARG A 339 -17.32 -29.05 1.17
C ARG A 339 -18.05 -30.39 1.25
N LEU A 340 -19.17 -30.52 0.54
CA LEU A 340 -19.78 -31.82 0.30
C LEU A 340 -18.67 -32.71 -0.31
N PRO A 341 -18.41 -33.92 0.25
CA PRO A 341 -17.49 -34.84 -0.39
C PRO A 341 -17.98 -35.09 -1.82
N PRO A 342 -17.09 -35.18 -2.81
CA PRO A 342 -17.50 -35.47 -4.18
C PRO A 342 -18.30 -36.77 -4.16
N THR A 343 -19.54 -36.71 -4.64
CA THR A 343 -20.36 -37.90 -4.81
C THR A 343 -19.59 -38.88 -5.71
N PRO A 344 -19.39 -40.14 -5.29
CA PRO A 344 -18.75 -41.11 -6.16
C PRO A 344 -19.60 -41.23 -7.42
N ARG A 345 -19.02 -40.87 -8.57
CA ARG A 345 -19.65 -41.09 -9.88
C ARG A 345 -19.94 -42.58 -9.98
N SER A 346 -21.22 -42.94 -10.04
CA SER A 346 -21.63 -44.29 -10.39
C SER A 346 -21.16 -44.57 -11.81
N ILE A 347 -20.18 -45.46 -11.94
CA ILE A 347 -19.85 -46.06 -13.23
C ILE A 347 -20.98 -47.04 -13.55
N SER A 348 -22.07 -46.54 -14.14
CA SER A 348 -23.04 -47.39 -14.81
C SER A 348 -22.46 -47.77 -16.16
N GLY A 349 -22.12 -49.05 -16.28
CA GLY A 349 -21.54 -49.61 -17.49
C GLY A 349 -22.48 -49.56 -18.68
N LYS A 350 -21.87 -49.37 -19.85
CA LYS A 350 -22.13 -50.09 -21.09
C LYS A 350 -21.25 -49.46 -22.17
N ASP A 351 -20.18 -50.14 -22.54
CA ASP A 351 -19.73 -50.15 -23.93
C ASP A 351 -19.16 -51.53 -24.24
N ASN A 352 -20.05 -52.37 -24.76
CA ASN A 352 -19.73 -53.61 -25.43
C ASN A 352 -19.28 -53.26 -26.85
N ARG A 353 -17.99 -53.43 -27.17
CA ARG A 353 -17.53 -53.77 -28.53
C ARG A 353 -16.32 -54.70 -28.48
N SER A 354 -16.64 -55.99 -28.52
CA SER A 354 -15.98 -57.05 -29.31
C SER A 354 -14.44 -57.07 -29.36
N GLU A 355 -13.84 -57.88 -28.49
CA GLU A 355 -12.58 -58.58 -28.78
C GLU A 355 -12.92 -60.02 -29.21
N ALA A 356 -12.64 -60.33 -30.47
CA ALA A 356 -12.54 -61.69 -30.97
C ALA A 356 -11.34 -61.76 -31.93
N ALA A 357 -10.36 -62.57 -31.53
CA ALA A 357 -9.29 -63.16 -32.35
C ALA A 357 -8.16 -62.17 -32.76
N ARG A 358 -6.86 -62.45 -32.63
CA ARG A 358 -6.07 -63.69 -32.71
C ARG A 358 -4.72 -63.50 -32.01
N GLU A 359 -4.22 -64.62 -31.48
CA GLU A 359 -2.82 -64.86 -31.13
C GLU A 359 -1.89 -64.74 -32.36
N GLY A 360 -0.63 -64.36 -32.14
CA GLY A 360 0.45 -64.61 -33.10
C GLY A 360 1.60 -63.60 -33.09
N GLU A 361 2.75 -64.09 -32.62
CA GLU A 361 4.13 -63.80 -33.08
C GLU A 361 4.97 -62.70 -32.38
N GLU A 362 6.04 -63.23 -31.75
CA GLU A 362 7.27 -62.59 -31.34
C GLU A 362 7.99 -61.93 -32.53
N GLY A 363 8.61 -60.79 -32.26
CA GLY A 363 9.54 -60.13 -33.17
C GLY A 363 10.31 -59.05 -32.42
N ASP A 364 11.55 -59.39 -32.05
CA ASP A 364 12.59 -58.44 -31.64
C ASP A 364 12.76 -57.36 -32.70
N ASP A 365 12.70 -56.08 -32.29
CA ASP A 365 13.59 -55.09 -32.89
C ASP A 365 13.94 -53.98 -31.90
N ALA A 366 15.23 -53.72 -31.82
CA ALA A 366 15.88 -52.81 -30.91
C ALA A 366 15.77 -51.38 -31.44
N GLY A 367 15.24 -50.49 -30.61
CA GLY A 367 15.34 -49.04 -30.80
C GLY A 367 15.89 -48.42 -29.52
N GLU A 368 17.20 -48.19 -29.47
CA GLU A 368 17.87 -47.39 -28.44
C GLU A 368 17.32 -45.96 -28.45
N GLU A 369 16.44 -45.64 -27.49
CA GLU A 369 16.20 -44.24 -27.11
C GLU A 369 17.43 -43.74 -26.33
N THR A 370 18.17 -42.82 -26.96
CA THR A 370 19.37 -42.20 -26.38
C THR A 370 19.02 -41.41 -25.11
N SER A 371 19.96 -41.38 -24.15
CA SER A 371 19.82 -40.66 -22.87
C SER A 371 19.47 -39.18 -23.02
N GLU A 372 19.74 -38.59 -24.19
CA GLU A 372 19.36 -37.21 -24.51
C GLU A 372 17.86 -37.02 -24.76
N GLN A 373 17.14 -38.03 -25.27
CA GLN A 373 15.69 -37.94 -25.47
C GLN A 373 14.90 -38.09 -24.15
N ARG A 374 15.41 -38.89 -23.20
CA ARG A 374 14.86 -38.96 -21.83
C ARG A 374 15.11 -37.68 -21.03
N ASP A 375 16.25 -37.03 -21.23
CA ASP A 375 16.55 -35.75 -20.57
C ASP A 375 15.77 -34.57 -21.17
N GLU A 376 15.44 -34.60 -22.47
CA GLU A 376 14.56 -33.61 -23.10
C GLU A 376 13.10 -33.73 -22.62
N GLU A 377 12.59 -34.97 -22.45
CA GLU A 377 11.23 -35.21 -21.94
C GLU A 377 11.12 -34.98 -20.42
N ALA A 378 12.18 -35.25 -19.65
CA ALA A 378 12.28 -34.88 -18.23
C ALA A 378 12.41 -33.36 -18.03
N ARG A 379 13.09 -32.64 -18.93
CA ARG A 379 13.13 -31.15 -18.94
C ARG A 379 11.79 -30.53 -19.31
N ARG A 380 10.99 -31.18 -20.17
CA ARG A 380 9.60 -30.77 -20.45
C ARG A 380 8.65 -30.98 -19.28
N ARG A 381 8.91 -31.96 -18.40
CA ARG A 381 8.07 -32.27 -17.22
C ARG A 381 8.52 -31.60 -15.92
N GLY A 382 9.51 -30.69 -15.96
CA GLY A 382 10.20 -30.21 -14.76
C GLY A 382 10.50 -28.71 -14.68
N ARG A 383 9.70 -27.83 -15.29
CA ARG A 383 9.71 -26.39 -14.94
C ARG A 383 8.29 -25.95 -14.56
N PRO A 384 8.07 -25.41 -13.35
CA PRO A 384 6.83 -24.71 -13.07
C PRO A 384 6.83 -23.49 -13.98
N THR A 385 6.00 -23.52 -15.03
CA THR A 385 5.62 -22.30 -15.71
C THR A 385 5.08 -21.37 -14.64
N ARG A 386 5.61 -20.14 -14.60
CA ARG A 386 5.06 -19.00 -13.87
C ARG A 386 3.70 -18.64 -14.49
N GLU A 387 2.74 -19.56 -14.46
CA GLU A 387 1.34 -19.22 -14.54
C GLU A 387 1.00 -18.64 -13.17
N GLY A 388 1.15 -17.33 -13.08
CA GLY A 388 0.62 -16.57 -11.96
C GLY A 388 -0.83 -16.96 -11.78
N PHE A 389 -1.22 -17.27 -10.54
CA PHE A 389 -2.61 -17.37 -10.16
C PHE A 389 -3.31 -16.06 -10.51
N LYS A 390 -3.95 -16.04 -11.68
CA LYS A 390 -4.76 -14.94 -12.16
C LYS A 390 -6.12 -15.10 -11.50
N TRP A 391 -6.32 -14.47 -10.36
CA TRP A 391 -7.64 -14.35 -9.76
C TRP A 391 -8.43 -13.32 -10.58
N GLU A 392 -9.29 -13.80 -11.49
CA GLU A 392 -10.33 -12.96 -12.10
C GLU A 392 -11.55 -12.94 -11.17
N ILE A 393 -11.78 -11.79 -10.53
CA ILE A 393 -13.00 -11.52 -9.75
C ILE A 393 -13.84 -10.52 -10.57
N CYS A 394 -14.95 -11.00 -11.12
CA CYS A 394 -16.04 -10.23 -11.74
C CYS A 394 -15.66 -8.99 -12.58
N GLY A 395 -14.71 -9.13 -13.51
CA GLY A 395 -14.55 -8.17 -14.62
C GLY A 395 -14.20 -6.73 -14.26
N GLN A 396 -13.83 -6.42 -13.02
CA GLN A 396 -13.30 -5.11 -12.63
C GLN A 396 -11.93 -5.23 -11.98
N SER A 397 -10.99 -4.49 -12.56
CA SER A 397 -9.59 -4.41 -12.18
C SER A 397 -9.43 -3.74 -10.81
N LEU A 398 -8.90 -4.46 -9.81
CA LEU A 398 -8.55 -3.96 -8.47
C LEU A 398 -7.42 -2.90 -8.47
N TYR A 399 -6.96 -2.44 -9.64
CA TYR A 399 -5.81 -1.55 -9.78
C TYR A 399 -6.09 -0.08 -9.43
N GLU A 400 -7.33 0.33 -9.13
CA GLU A 400 -7.65 1.75 -8.87
C GLU A 400 -7.70 2.16 -7.39
N ILE A 401 -7.44 1.25 -6.46
CA ILE A 401 -7.22 1.61 -5.04
C ILE A 401 -5.73 1.41 -4.76
N PHE A 402 -5.00 2.51 -4.72
CA PHE A 402 -3.57 2.56 -4.42
C PHE A 402 -3.31 2.04 -2.99
N ILE A 403 -3.11 0.74 -2.84
CA ILE A 403 -2.65 0.09 -1.61
C ILE A 403 -1.13 -0.08 -1.76
N PRO A 404 -0.29 0.61 -0.96
CA PRO A 404 1.14 0.34 -0.98
C PRO A 404 1.38 -1.11 -0.59
N THR A 405 2.29 -1.71 -1.34
CA THR A 405 2.80 -3.08 -1.24
C THR A 405 3.12 -3.51 0.19
N GLU A 406 2.19 -4.23 0.81
CA GLU A 406 2.36 -5.44 1.64
C GLU A 406 0.98 -5.78 2.21
N GLN A 407 0.14 -6.47 1.42
CA GLN A 407 -1.10 -7.04 1.97
C GLN A 407 -0.72 -7.98 3.11
N THR A 408 -1.00 -7.61 4.34
CA THR A 408 -0.88 -8.57 5.45
C THR A 408 -1.95 -9.65 5.22
N VAL A 409 -1.63 -10.92 5.52
CA VAL A 409 -2.58 -12.05 5.40
C VAL A 409 -3.93 -11.74 6.10
N ALA A 410 -3.89 -10.93 7.15
CA ALA A 410 -5.03 -10.41 7.86
C ALA A 410 -5.93 -9.45 7.07
N GLU A 411 -5.37 -8.49 6.33
CA GLU A 411 -6.14 -7.62 5.43
C GLU A 411 -6.80 -8.44 4.32
N LYS A 412 -6.11 -9.45 3.79
CA LYS A 412 -6.69 -10.39 2.84
C LYS A 412 -7.85 -11.18 3.46
N ILE A 413 -7.70 -11.73 4.67
CA ILE A 413 -8.76 -12.46 5.36
C ILE A 413 -9.97 -11.55 5.61
N PHE A 414 -9.76 -10.32 6.07
CA PHE A 414 -10.84 -9.36 6.29
C PHE A 414 -11.56 -9.00 4.98
N LEU A 415 -10.82 -8.78 3.88
CA LEU A 415 -11.41 -8.50 2.57
C LEU A 415 -12.14 -9.73 2.00
N ASP A 416 -11.62 -10.94 2.20
CA ASP A 416 -12.28 -12.20 1.83
C ASP A 416 -13.58 -12.42 2.65
N GLN A 417 -13.58 -12.02 3.92
CA GLN A 417 -14.79 -12.00 4.77
C GLN A 417 -15.82 -11.02 4.23
N LEU A 418 -15.41 -9.77 3.97
CA LEU A 418 -16.27 -8.75 3.38
C LEU A 418 -16.84 -9.23 2.03
N PHE A 419 -16.02 -9.87 1.21
CA PHE A 419 -16.44 -10.45 -0.07
C PHE A 419 -17.44 -11.61 0.09
N SER A 420 -17.23 -12.49 1.07
CA SER A 420 -18.15 -13.60 1.36
C SER A 420 -19.51 -13.10 1.84
N VAL A 421 -19.52 -12.05 2.67
CA VAL A 421 -20.76 -11.34 3.06
C VAL A 421 -21.45 -10.75 1.83
N ARG A 422 -20.69 -10.10 0.95
CA ARG A 422 -21.20 -9.52 -0.31
C ARG A 422 -21.83 -10.55 -1.25
N GLN A 423 -21.24 -11.73 -1.39
CA GLN A 423 -21.80 -12.80 -2.22
C GLN A 423 -23.15 -13.31 -1.68
N ARG A 424 -23.28 -13.44 -0.35
CA ARG A 424 -24.57 -13.85 0.24
C ARG A 424 -25.66 -12.80 0.03
N MET A 425 -25.34 -11.51 0.16
CA MET A 425 -26.28 -10.42 -0.13
C MET A 425 -26.78 -10.42 -1.59
N GLN A 426 -25.99 -10.91 -2.55
CA GLN A 426 -26.41 -11.04 -3.96
C GLN A 426 -27.34 -12.24 -4.20
N HIS A 427 -27.34 -13.24 -3.32
CA HIS A 427 -28.16 -14.44 -3.43
C HIS A 427 -29.43 -14.40 -2.55
N SER A 428 -29.60 -13.35 -1.73
CA SER A 428 -30.86 -13.05 -1.05
C SER A 428 -31.90 -12.56 -2.08
N PRO A 429 -33.11 -13.14 -2.16
CA PRO A 429 -34.12 -12.74 -3.13
C PRO A 429 -34.58 -11.29 -2.88
N PRO A 430 -34.90 -10.51 -3.93
CA PRO A 430 -35.44 -9.16 -3.75
C PRO A 430 -36.77 -9.24 -2.99
N PHE A 431 -36.95 -8.31 -2.04
CA PHE A 431 -38.14 -8.13 -1.22
C PHE A 431 -39.43 -8.47 -1.98
N LEU A 432 -40.06 -9.59 -1.62
CA LEU A 432 -41.46 -9.82 -1.94
C LEU A 432 -42.27 -8.81 -1.12
N SER A 433 -42.91 -7.90 -1.83
CA SER A 433 -43.92 -6.99 -1.30
C SER A 433 -44.96 -7.78 -0.51
N LEU A 434 -45.14 -7.41 0.77
CA LEU A 434 -46.29 -7.85 1.56
C LEU A 434 -47.58 -7.45 0.84
N PRO A 435 -48.56 -8.36 0.67
CA PRO A 435 -49.84 -8.00 0.07
C PRO A 435 -50.59 -7.07 1.02
N ARG A 436 -51.03 -5.92 0.49
CA ARG A 436 -51.99 -5.05 1.19
C ARG A 436 -53.27 -5.84 1.42
N SER A 437 -53.67 -5.99 2.68
CA SER A 437 -55.05 -6.28 3.10
C SER A 437 -55.59 -5.09 3.86
#